data_AF-A0A8I1NEQ9-F1
#
_entry.id   AF-A0A8I1NEQ9-F1
#
_cell.length_a   1.000
_cell.length_b   1.000
_cell.length_c   1.000
_cell.angle_alpha   90.00
_cell.angle_beta   90.00
_cell.angle_gamma   90.00
#
_symmetry.space_group_name_H-M   'P 1'
#
loop_
_entity.id
_entity.type
_entity.pdbx_description
1 polymer ?
#
loop_
_entity_poly.entity_id
_entity_poly.type
_entity_poly.pdbx_seq_one_letter_code
_entity_poly.pdbx_strand_id
1 'polypeptide(L)'
;MDFERLRPESERSQAVITAKLQEMEKIGGAQMATASRDWEHDPVYGDAGANIIYGGRGTDEIYGADGDDLIYGGIEDDQLHGNGGNDYLLGGFGSDYIFGGPGNDVVQGDATGDKMEDGAGVDTLSFASGGADGFSDPSMSGFPNFPATNSSERGIYVNLAAGKADNGSVKRGGGGTDKADTPANPGTVFSDFEHVIGTPFADYIVGTTGMNVLEGGGGSDVINGGGGSVADILIGDAGGDNLIAPAGSLLAGGAGEDYCGGSTTVANCESKPSNWVGSRDTTKISVGMTSPTWSGQSRSQLYMAGSTTNWFNRNGEDDVVVTQLSTTPPSFRFTTTASSLKGQFSTLPEDQTPGCSYTATQVTCAPTTRVVTLDLSGFGSNDDLSISNVSEITNPIFLGGQGNDTLSGGNYTDDFMHDGIGNDIVDGLAGDDGFVNTSGADTIDGGVGDDLVESSSACEADILIGGNNVDSASWVQYRTGSDAGTESGVLASIYSGNVGRFEGGVLTCSGEGAMNSIDQFEDLEGSRHRDELRGDSSSNQLIGRASNDELNSYASQDRIIANSGDNDTIDCSLPANPAPGGVFPGGDIAFVDKPGYGADSVSGCENVTPALPIFADS
;
A
#
# COMPACT_ATOMS: atom_id res chain seq x y z
N MET A 1 -3.26 31.10 -29.91
CA MET A 1 -3.17 30.01 -30.91
C MET A 1 -1.80 29.46 -30.72
N ASP A 2 -1.70 28.57 -29.74
CA ASP A 2 -0.46 28.21 -29.13
C ASP A 2 0.02 26.92 -29.76
N PHE A 3 1.27 26.94 -30.24
CA PHE A 3 1.84 25.82 -31.00
C PHE A 3 2.12 24.60 -30.11
N GLU A 4 2.01 24.73 -28.79
CA GLU A 4 2.01 23.64 -27.79
C GLU A 4 0.88 22.61 -27.98
N ARG A 5 -0.24 23.00 -28.59
CA ARG A 5 -1.42 22.13 -28.76
C ARG A 5 -1.41 21.32 -30.07
N LEU A 6 -0.21 21.07 -30.64
CA LEU A 6 0.00 20.38 -31.93
C LEU A 6 1.25 19.47 -31.96
N ARG A 7 1.84 19.11 -30.81
CA ARG A 7 2.80 17.98 -30.74
C ARG A 7 2.04 16.66 -30.56
N PRO A 8 2.47 15.54 -31.16
CA PRO A 8 1.91 14.21 -30.91
C PRO A 8 2.04 13.79 -29.44
N GLU A 9 1.17 12.91 -28.96
CA GLU A 9 1.15 12.42 -27.58
C GLU A 9 2.51 11.81 -27.14
N SER A 10 3.19 11.09 -28.03
CA SER A 10 4.53 10.51 -27.74
C SER A 10 5.62 11.55 -27.45
N GLU A 11 5.48 12.80 -27.91
CA GLU A 11 6.38 13.91 -27.54
C GLU A 11 5.97 14.59 -26.22
N ARG A 12 4.78 14.27 -25.68
CA ARG A 12 4.24 14.83 -24.43
C ARG A 12 4.56 13.97 -23.22
N SER A 13 4.40 12.65 -23.30
CA SER A 13 4.91 11.74 -22.26
C SER A 13 6.44 11.90 -22.13
N GLN A 14 7.15 12.02 -23.26
CA GLN A 14 8.57 12.42 -23.24
C GLN A 14 8.81 13.80 -22.62
N ALA A 15 7.90 14.76 -22.70
CA ALA A 15 8.08 16.09 -22.08
C ALA A 15 7.82 16.09 -20.57
N VAL A 16 6.84 15.32 -20.08
CA VAL A 16 6.60 15.10 -18.64
C VAL A 16 7.73 14.29 -18.03
N ILE A 17 8.10 13.16 -18.64
CA ILE A 17 9.24 12.35 -18.21
C ILE A 17 10.55 13.15 -18.31
N THR A 18 10.76 13.98 -19.34
CA THR A 18 11.92 14.89 -19.39
C THR A 18 11.85 16.00 -18.33
N ALA A 19 10.67 16.34 -17.79
CA ALA A 19 10.53 17.25 -16.66
C ALA A 19 10.86 16.57 -15.32
N LYS A 20 10.19 15.44 -14.97
CA LYS A 20 10.54 14.58 -13.82
C LYS A 20 12.06 14.31 -13.86
N LEU A 21 12.61 13.78 -14.96
CA LEU A 21 14.06 13.56 -15.17
C LEU A 21 14.92 14.81 -14.96
N GLN A 22 14.55 15.98 -15.51
CA GLN A 22 15.39 17.18 -15.38
C GLN A 22 15.36 17.78 -13.97
N GLU A 23 14.34 17.57 -13.14
CA GLU A 23 14.37 17.94 -11.72
C GLU A 23 15.10 16.85 -10.90
N MET A 24 14.85 15.56 -11.15
CA MET A 24 15.50 14.43 -10.50
C MET A 24 17.03 14.40 -10.71
N GLU A 25 17.54 14.66 -11.93
CA GLU A 25 18.98 14.84 -12.21
C GLU A 25 19.62 15.94 -11.34
N LYS A 26 18.86 16.99 -10.98
CA LYS A 26 19.36 18.08 -10.13
C LYS A 26 19.32 17.74 -8.63
N ILE A 27 18.52 16.76 -8.22
CA ILE A 27 18.22 16.48 -6.81
C ILE A 27 19.17 15.44 -6.21
N GLY A 28 19.60 14.42 -6.96
CA GLY A 28 20.36 13.30 -6.35
C GLY A 28 21.44 12.61 -7.19
N GLY A 29 21.49 12.75 -8.52
CA GLY A 29 22.46 12.02 -9.35
C GLY A 29 22.26 10.50 -9.45
N ALA A 30 21.17 9.99 -8.86
CA ALA A 30 20.63 8.65 -9.07
C ALA A 30 20.23 8.44 -10.54
N GLN A 31 20.30 7.19 -11.01
CA GLN A 31 19.92 6.81 -12.36
C GLN A 31 18.61 6.02 -12.29
N MET A 32 17.53 6.54 -12.89
CA MET A 32 16.29 5.76 -13.09
C MET A 32 16.65 4.47 -13.83
N ALA A 33 16.42 3.32 -13.21
CA ALA A 33 16.67 2.02 -13.81
C ALA A 33 15.33 1.30 -13.93
N THR A 34 14.90 1.12 -15.19
CA THR A 34 13.86 0.15 -15.58
C THR A 34 12.60 0.15 -14.71
N ALA A 35 11.60 0.94 -15.10
CA ALA A 35 10.22 0.49 -14.84
C ALA A 35 9.97 -0.74 -15.73
N SER A 36 9.33 -1.79 -15.21
CA SER A 36 8.77 -2.83 -16.09
C SER A 36 7.72 -2.18 -17.01
N ARG A 37 7.61 -2.67 -18.24
CA ARG A 37 6.70 -2.13 -19.27
C ARG A 37 5.97 -3.22 -20.03
N ASP A 38 6.14 -4.46 -19.61
CA ASP A 38 5.67 -5.65 -20.28
C ASP A 38 5.66 -6.82 -19.29
N TRP A 39 4.49 -7.46 -19.16
CA TRP A 39 4.26 -8.51 -18.16
C TRP A 39 4.82 -9.85 -18.68
N GLU A 40 6.10 -10.07 -18.42
CA GLU A 40 6.73 -11.38 -18.30
C GLU A 40 7.35 -11.46 -16.88
N HIS A 41 7.73 -12.65 -16.40
CA HIS A 41 8.66 -12.78 -15.25
C HIS A 41 10.02 -12.23 -15.71
N ASP A 42 10.17 -10.91 -15.80
CA ASP A 42 11.33 -10.24 -16.39
C ASP A 42 12.17 -9.64 -15.24
N PRO A 43 13.21 -10.36 -14.75
CA PRO A 43 13.93 -9.94 -13.55
C PRO A 43 14.56 -8.56 -13.74
N VAL A 44 14.06 -7.58 -13.00
CA VAL A 44 14.37 -6.17 -13.17
C VAL A 44 15.67 -5.84 -12.45
N TYR A 45 16.78 -5.74 -13.21
CA TYR A 45 18.09 -5.40 -12.65
C TYR A 45 18.37 -3.89 -12.71
N GLY A 46 18.74 -3.32 -11.56
CA GLY A 46 19.45 -2.05 -11.43
C GLY A 46 20.91 -2.14 -11.92
N ASP A 47 21.73 -1.14 -11.55
CA ASP A 47 23.17 -1.15 -11.87
C ASP A 47 24.12 -1.07 -10.65
N ALA A 48 24.96 -0.05 -10.55
CA ALA A 48 26.01 0.05 -9.53
C ALA A 48 26.07 1.45 -8.92
N GLY A 49 24.90 2.06 -8.77
CA GLY A 49 24.65 3.25 -7.96
C GLY A 49 23.16 3.58 -7.94
N ALA A 50 22.73 4.24 -6.86
CA ALA A 50 21.36 4.66 -6.56
C ALA A 50 20.37 4.66 -7.74
N ASN A 51 19.46 3.69 -7.72
CA ASN A 51 18.38 3.53 -8.67
C ASN A 51 17.02 3.90 -8.07
N ILE A 52 16.06 4.11 -8.97
CA ILE A 52 14.64 4.10 -8.66
C ILE A 52 14.05 3.09 -9.64
N ILE A 53 13.40 2.06 -9.10
CA ILE A 53 12.91 0.87 -9.78
C ILE A 53 11.43 0.69 -9.40
N TYR A 54 10.63 0.26 -10.37
CA TYR A 54 9.19 0.04 -10.24
C TYR A 54 8.87 -1.18 -11.08
N GLY A 55 8.40 -2.27 -10.47
CA GLY A 55 7.91 -3.42 -11.22
C GLY A 55 6.61 -3.04 -11.92
N GLY A 56 5.55 -2.98 -11.12
CA GLY A 56 4.32 -2.25 -11.39
C GLY A 56 3.12 -3.16 -11.57
N ARG A 57 3.21 -4.16 -12.46
CA ARG A 57 2.14 -5.14 -12.70
C ARG A 57 2.68 -6.49 -13.15
N GLY A 58 2.23 -7.55 -12.49
CA GLY A 58 2.78 -8.90 -12.66
C GLY A 58 3.79 -9.20 -11.56
N THR A 59 3.81 -10.42 -11.02
CA THR A 59 4.89 -10.87 -10.14
C THR A 59 6.26 -10.55 -10.76
N ASP A 60 6.98 -9.62 -10.16
CA ASP A 60 8.28 -9.12 -10.60
C ASP A 60 9.42 -9.67 -9.72
N GLU A 61 10.59 -9.92 -10.32
CA GLU A 61 11.79 -10.43 -9.64
C GLU A 61 12.88 -9.34 -9.64
N ILE A 62 12.74 -8.36 -8.74
CA ILE A 62 13.49 -7.09 -8.77
C ILE A 62 14.82 -7.18 -8.00
N TYR A 63 15.90 -6.66 -8.59
CA TYR A 63 17.25 -6.65 -8.03
C TYR A 63 17.91 -5.24 -8.15
N GLY A 64 18.04 -4.49 -7.06
CA GLY A 64 18.73 -3.18 -7.03
C GLY A 64 20.22 -3.26 -7.39
N ALA A 65 20.93 -4.18 -6.72
CA ALA A 65 22.32 -4.59 -6.90
C ALA A 65 23.37 -3.88 -6.01
N ASP A 66 24.12 -2.88 -6.48
CA ASP A 66 25.10 -2.11 -5.66
C ASP A 66 24.63 -0.64 -5.60
N GLY A 67 23.83 -0.23 -4.61
CA GLY A 67 22.97 0.97 -4.71
C GLY A 67 22.70 1.73 -3.41
N ASP A 68 21.86 2.77 -3.50
CA ASP A 68 21.15 3.42 -2.38
C ASP A 68 19.73 3.57 -2.93
N ASP A 69 19.03 2.45 -3.07
CA ASP A 69 17.97 2.30 -4.06
C ASP A 69 16.57 2.59 -3.49
N LEU A 70 15.61 2.83 -4.40
CA LEU A 70 14.19 2.86 -4.11
C LEU A 70 13.50 1.86 -5.03
N ILE A 71 12.88 0.85 -4.45
CA ILE A 71 12.19 -0.22 -5.17
C ILE A 71 10.75 -0.29 -4.67
N TYR A 72 9.82 -0.16 -5.62
CA TYR A 72 8.42 -0.54 -5.44
C TYR A 72 8.21 -1.82 -6.25
N GLY A 73 7.56 -2.82 -5.67
CA GLY A 73 7.09 -4.00 -6.38
C GLY A 73 6.00 -3.60 -7.38
N GLY A 74 4.74 -3.68 -6.97
CA GLY A 74 3.63 -3.41 -7.88
C GLY A 74 2.28 -3.87 -7.32
N ILE A 75 1.67 -4.77 -8.08
CA ILE A 75 0.61 -5.69 -7.69
C ILE A 75 1.11 -7.11 -7.98
N GLU A 76 0.40 -8.08 -7.40
CA GLU A 76 0.73 -9.51 -7.39
C GLU A 76 1.84 -9.87 -6.39
N ASP A 77 2.00 -11.17 -6.08
CA ASP A 77 2.99 -11.62 -5.10
C ASP A 77 4.43 -11.36 -5.63
N ASP A 78 5.13 -10.35 -5.10
CA ASP A 78 6.42 -9.88 -5.66
C ASP A 78 7.68 -10.46 -4.98
N GLN A 79 8.83 -10.36 -5.64
CA GLN A 79 10.15 -10.71 -5.10
C GLN A 79 11.15 -9.56 -5.22
N LEU A 80 11.34 -8.81 -4.13
CA LEU A 80 12.24 -7.66 -4.06
C LEU A 80 13.56 -8.01 -3.39
N HIS A 81 14.66 -7.68 -4.08
CA HIS A 81 16.01 -7.75 -3.55
C HIS A 81 16.70 -6.38 -3.70
N GLY A 82 16.88 -5.63 -2.61
CA GLY A 82 17.74 -4.43 -2.63
C GLY A 82 19.18 -4.81 -2.98
N ASN A 83 19.70 -5.78 -2.23
CA ASN A 83 21.07 -6.29 -2.22
C ASN A 83 22.06 -5.40 -1.47
N GLY A 84 22.48 -4.26 -1.99
CA GLY A 84 23.83 -3.76 -1.72
C GLY A 84 24.00 -2.26 -1.46
N GLY A 85 23.30 -1.67 -0.49
CA GLY A 85 23.81 -0.44 0.14
C GLY A 85 22.95 0.27 1.18
N ASN A 86 21.89 0.98 0.82
CA ASN A 86 20.99 1.65 1.79
C ASN A 86 19.61 1.84 1.16
N ASP A 87 18.89 0.75 0.99
CA ASP A 87 17.76 0.65 0.07
C ASP A 87 16.42 0.96 0.75
N TYR A 88 15.37 1.20 -0.03
CA TYR A 88 14.00 1.40 0.46
C TYR A 88 13.05 0.58 -0.41
N LEU A 89 12.41 -0.40 0.20
CA LEU A 89 11.65 -1.46 -0.44
C LEU A 89 10.20 -1.38 0.03
N LEU A 90 9.26 -1.33 -0.91
CA LEU A 90 7.83 -1.50 -0.67
C LEU A 90 7.37 -2.68 -1.54
N GLY A 91 6.64 -3.64 -0.97
CA GLY A 91 6.01 -4.70 -1.75
C GLY A 91 4.96 -4.09 -2.68
N GLY A 92 3.84 -3.65 -2.11
CA GLY A 92 2.80 -2.92 -2.81
C GLY A 92 1.45 -3.55 -2.54
N PHE A 93 1.15 -4.62 -3.28
CA PHE A 93 -0.07 -5.40 -3.11
C PHE A 93 0.10 -6.88 -3.44
N GLY A 94 0.25 -7.73 -2.42
CA GLY A 94 0.28 -9.17 -2.67
C GLY A 94 0.49 -10.04 -1.44
N SER A 95 1.65 -10.69 -1.40
CA SER A 95 2.10 -11.57 -0.33
C SER A 95 3.62 -11.71 -0.44
N ASP A 96 4.29 -10.56 -0.35
CA ASP A 96 5.51 -10.32 -1.08
C ASP A 96 6.73 -10.87 -0.33
N TYR A 97 7.76 -11.24 -1.06
CA TYR A 97 9.05 -11.58 -0.48
C TYR A 97 10.02 -10.41 -0.67
N ILE A 98 10.23 -9.65 0.41
CA ILE A 98 11.11 -8.49 0.42
C ILE A 98 12.40 -8.86 1.15
N PHE A 99 13.54 -8.56 0.54
CA PHE A 99 14.87 -8.73 1.10
C PHE A 99 15.73 -7.48 0.89
N GLY A 100 16.11 -6.80 1.97
CA GLY A 100 17.09 -5.70 1.98
C GLY A 100 18.48 -6.19 1.57
N GLY A 101 19.36 -6.39 2.54
CA GLY A 101 20.66 -7.02 2.35
C GLY A 101 21.75 -6.43 3.24
N PRO A 102 23.02 -6.44 2.80
CA PRO A 102 24.08 -5.73 3.51
C PRO A 102 24.01 -4.20 3.38
N GLY A 103 23.09 -3.54 4.11
CA GLY A 103 22.89 -2.09 3.99
C GLY A 103 22.66 -1.27 5.26
N ASN A 104 21.66 -0.39 5.23
CA ASN A 104 20.96 0.27 6.37
C ASN A 104 19.55 0.57 5.84
N ASP A 105 18.81 -0.51 5.64
CA ASP A 105 17.74 -0.57 4.65
C ASP A 105 16.38 -0.22 5.28
N VAL A 106 15.37 0.04 4.45
CA VAL A 106 14.01 0.35 4.89
C VAL A 106 13.02 -0.54 4.16
N VAL A 107 12.47 -1.53 4.85
CA VAL A 107 11.34 -2.32 4.36
C VAL A 107 10.04 -1.70 4.89
N GLN A 108 9.20 -1.21 3.98
CA GLN A 108 7.87 -0.70 4.31
C GLN A 108 6.85 -1.81 4.09
N GLY A 109 6.18 -2.21 5.17
CA GLY A 109 5.01 -3.10 5.13
C GLY A 109 3.72 -2.30 4.94
N ASP A 110 2.78 -2.87 4.21
CA ASP A 110 1.50 -2.27 3.90
C ASP A 110 0.34 -2.93 4.70
N ALA A 111 -0.70 -3.40 4.02
CA ALA A 111 -1.84 -4.09 4.62
C ALA A 111 -1.99 -5.54 4.11
N THR A 112 -1.09 -5.99 3.22
CA THR A 112 -1.14 -7.29 2.56
C THR A 112 -0.35 -8.36 3.35
N GLY A 113 0.47 -9.20 2.72
CA GLY A 113 0.62 -10.61 3.11
C GLY A 113 1.99 -11.10 3.61
N ASP A 114 2.92 -10.21 3.91
CA ASP A 114 4.29 -10.35 3.41
C ASP A 114 5.21 -11.31 4.18
N LYS A 115 6.38 -11.55 3.56
CA LYS A 115 7.56 -12.17 4.14
C LYS A 115 8.77 -11.23 3.98
N MET A 116 9.03 -10.44 5.01
CA MET A 116 10.12 -9.46 5.03
C MET A 116 11.38 -10.06 5.68
N GLU A 117 12.51 -10.05 5.00
CA GLU A 117 13.81 -10.47 5.53
C GLU A 117 14.87 -9.41 5.22
N ASP A 118 15.99 -9.46 5.92
CA ASP A 118 17.09 -8.51 5.71
C ASP A 118 18.46 -9.16 5.98
N GLY A 119 19.54 -8.40 5.86
CA GLY A 119 20.91 -8.89 5.87
C GLY A 119 21.77 -8.41 7.04
N ALA A 120 22.37 -7.23 6.91
CA ALA A 120 23.47 -6.81 7.78
C ALA A 120 23.74 -5.29 7.78
N GLY A 121 22.88 -4.51 8.43
CA GLY A 121 23.01 -3.07 8.56
C GLY A 121 22.64 -2.52 9.94
N VAL A 122 21.67 -1.60 9.93
CA VAL A 122 20.89 -1.07 11.06
C VAL A 122 19.52 -0.78 10.46
N ASP A 123 18.76 -1.84 10.28
CA ASP A 123 17.74 -1.90 9.24
C ASP A 123 16.34 -1.62 9.80
N THR A 124 15.46 -1.07 8.96
CA THR A 124 14.21 -0.40 9.36
C THR A 124 12.98 -1.12 8.84
N LEU A 125 12.14 -1.60 9.75
CA LEU A 125 10.83 -2.14 9.45
C LEU A 125 9.75 -1.06 9.70
N SER A 126 9.13 -0.54 8.64
CA SER A 126 8.20 0.59 8.69
C SER A 126 6.77 0.17 8.37
N PHE A 127 5.87 0.33 9.33
CA PHE A 127 4.42 0.14 9.15
C PHE A 127 3.66 1.46 9.08
N ALA A 128 4.32 2.57 8.72
CA ALA A 128 3.72 3.90 8.67
C ALA A 128 2.52 4.05 7.70
N SER A 129 2.26 3.03 6.88
CA SER A 129 1.13 2.86 5.95
C SER A 129 0.17 1.70 6.33
N GLY A 130 0.52 0.90 7.33
CA GLY A 130 -0.21 -0.29 7.75
C GLY A 130 -1.29 0.03 8.77
N GLY A 131 -2.40 -0.71 8.72
CA GLY A 131 -3.57 -0.46 9.57
C GLY A 131 -4.57 -1.62 9.60
N ALA A 132 -4.12 -2.80 10.03
CA ALA A 132 -4.98 -3.98 10.14
C ALA A 132 -5.98 -3.91 11.32
N ASP A 133 -7.00 -4.77 11.29
CA ASP A 133 -8.18 -4.74 12.18
C ASP A 133 -7.92 -5.33 13.60
N GLY A 134 -6.88 -4.80 14.26
CA GLY A 134 -6.74 -4.78 15.72
C GLY A 134 -6.13 -6.00 16.42
N PHE A 135 -6.02 -5.86 17.74
CA PHE A 135 -5.15 -6.68 18.59
C PHE A 135 -5.75 -8.01 19.04
N SER A 136 -5.41 -9.13 18.40
CA SER A 136 -5.94 -10.44 18.79
C SER A 136 -5.28 -11.09 20.02
N ASP A 137 -4.13 -10.60 20.51
CA ASP A 137 -3.40 -11.23 21.63
C ASP A 137 -3.90 -10.80 23.04
N PRO A 138 -4.38 -11.73 23.89
CA PRO A 138 -4.80 -11.42 25.26
C PRO A 138 -3.68 -10.93 26.20
N SER A 139 -2.42 -10.99 25.80
CA SER A 139 -1.26 -10.49 26.57
C SER A 139 -1.33 -8.98 26.86
N MET A 140 -2.02 -8.22 26.01
CA MET A 140 -2.13 -6.75 26.10
C MET A 140 -3.09 -6.27 27.21
N SER A 141 -3.90 -7.19 27.75
CA SER A 141 -4.86 -6.92 28.84
C SER A 141 -4.26 -6.41 30.18
N GLY A 142 -2.93 -6.21 30.25
CA GLY A 142 -2.23 -5.60 31.37
C GLY A 142 -2.13 -4.06 31.34
N PHE A 143 -2.41 -3.41 30.21
CA PHE A 143 -2.26 -1.97 30.00
C PHE A 143 -3.63 -1.26 29.96
N PRO A 144 -4.03 -0.50 31.00
CA PRO A 144 -5.28 0.24 30.99
C PRO A 144 -5.24 1.35 29.94
N ASN A 145 -6.34 1.53 29.23
CA ASN A 145 -6.54 2.49 28.14
C ASN A 145 -5.85 2.15 26.81
N PHE A 146 -5.03 1.10 26.74
CA PHE A 146 -4.61 0.53 25.46
C PHE A 146 -5.83 -0.12 24.75
N PRO A 147 -5.88 -0.16 23.41
CA PRO A 147 -6.90 -0.87 22.64
C PRO A 147 -7.24 -2.27 23.18
N ALA A 148 -8.53 -2.60 23.11
CA ALA A 148 -9.01 -3.92 23.50
C ALA A 148 -9.01 -4.87 22.30
N THR A 149 -9.07 -6.19 22.53
CA THR A 149 -9.07 -7.21 21.46
C THR A 149 -10.38 -7.28 20.67
N ASN A 150 -11.10 -6.16 20.58
CA ASN A 150 -12.40 -5.98 19.95
C ASN A 150 -12.79 -4.47 19.80
N SER A 151 -11.84 -3.53 19.88
CA SER A 151 -12.07 -2.14 19.44
C SER A 151 -11.83 -2.01 17.92
N SER A 152 -12.28 -0.90 17.34
CA SER A 152 -12.08 -0.53 15.93
C SER A 152 -10.84 0.36 15.76
N GLU A 153 -9.73 -0.06 16.38
CA GLU A 153 -8.46 0.67 16.41
C GLU A 153 -7.40 -0.21 15.71
N ARG A 154 -6.67 0.37 14.75
CA ARG A 154 -5.95 -0.36 13.70
C ARG A 154 -4.42 -0.39 13.88
N GLY A 155 -3.95 -0.80 15.07
CA GLY A 155 -2.51 -0.83 15.39
C GLY A 155 -1.84 -2.21 15.23
N ILE A 156 -0.52 -2.23 15.13
CA ILE A 156 0.33 -3.42 14.89
C ILE A 156 0.87 -4.07 16.17
N TYR A 157 1.12 -5.37 16.10
CA TYR A 157 1.94 -6.09 17.08
C TYR A 157 3.31 -6.49 16.50
N VAL A 158 4.38 -5.90 17.01
CA VAL A 158 5.76 -6.24 16.66
C VAL A 158 6.48 -6.79 17.89
N ASN A 159 7.16 -7.92 17.75
CA ASN A 159 7.94 -8.55 18.80
C ASN A 159 9.16 -9.26 18.23
N LEU A 160 10.21 -8.48 17.99
CA LEU A 160 11.48 -8.93 17.43
C LEU A 160 12.10 -10.04 18.31
N ALA A 161 12.07 -9.88 19.65
CA ALA A 161 12.60 -10.88 20.59
C ALA A 161 11.89 -12.24 20.56
N ALA A 162 10.61 -12.30 20.17
CA ALA A 162 9.85 -13.55 20.05
C ALA A 162 9.86 -14.14 18.64
N GLY A 163 10.40 -13.40 17.66
CA GLY A 163 10.35 -13.75 16.25
C GLY A 163 8.96 -13.54 15.64
N LYS A 164 8.43 -12.31 15.73
CA LYS A 164 7.17 -11.91 15.10
C LYS A 164 7.16 -10.43 14.67
N ALA A 165 6.76 -10.16 13.44
CA ALA A 165 5.70 -9.18 13.21
C ALA A 165 4.34 -9.93 13.19
N ASP A 166 3.23 -9.25 13.46
CA ASP A 166 1.85 -9.78 13.38
C ASP A 166 0.92 -8.58 13.13
N ASN A 167 0.73 -8.22 11.86
CA ASN A 167 -0.19 -7.15 11.40
C ASN A 167 -1.66 -7.62 11.49
N GLY A 168 -2.06 -8.10 12.67
CA GLY A 168 -3.42 -8.53 12.98
C GLY A 168 -3.86 -9.83 12.30
N SER A 169 -3.84 -10.96 13.03
CA SER A 169 -4.37 -12.25 12.56
C SER A 169 -5.91 -12.35 12.43
N VAL A 170 -6.47 -11.56 11.51
CA VAL A 170 -7.83 -11.65 10.97
C VAL A 170 -7.90 -12.80 9.93
N LYS A 171 -9.11 -13.30 9.64
CA LYS A 171 -9.34 -14.46 8.74
C LYS A 171 -10.51 -14.24 7.76
N ARG A 172 -10.73 -12.99 7.34
CA ARG A 172 -11.82 -12.57 6.42
C ARG A 172 -11.43 -11.26 5.75
N GLY A 173 -11.49 -11.20 4.41
CA GLY A 173 -11.04 -10.04 3.65
C GLY A 173 -9.52 -10.00 3.47
N GLY A 174 -9.05 -9.13 2.56
CA GLY A 174 -7.65 -8.72 2.51
C GLY A 174 -7.27 -7.96 3.78
N GLY A 175 -5.98 -7.94 4.12
CA GLY A 175 -5.52 -7.75 5.50
C GLY A 175 -4.75 -9.00 5.93
N GLY A 176 -3.49 -9.09 5.52
CA GLY A 176 -2.70 -10.31 5.70
C GLY A 176 -1.97 -10.39 7.04
N THR A 177 -1.09 -11.37 7.15
CA THR A 177 -0.34 -11.63 8.39
C THR A 177 1.14 -11.56 8.09
N ASP A 178 1.69 -10.36 8.12
CA ASP A 178 3.11 -10.10 7.85
C ASP A 178 4.03 -10.97 8.70
N LYS A 179 5.10 -11.45 8.06
CA LYS A 179 6.09 -12.34 8.64
C LYS A 179 7.49 -11.81 8.34
N ALA A 180 7.91 -10.83 9.13
CA ALA A 180 9.35 -10.58 9.31
C ALA A 180 10.05 -11.90 9.71
N ASP A 181 11.28 -12.15 9.21
CA ASP A 181 12.16 -13.32 9.44
C ASP A 181 11.42 -14.64 9.76
N THR A 182 11.19 -15.47 8.74
CA THR A 182 10.75 -16.86 8.93
C THR A 182 11.90 -17.81 8.58
N PRO A 183 12.86 -18.00 9.50
CA PRO A 183 14.17 -18.47 9.12
C PRO A 183 14.14 -19.91 8.63
N ALA A 184 14.82 -20.16 7.51
CA ALA A 184 15.03 -21.48 6.94
C ALA A 184 15.74 -22.48 7.88
N ASN A 185 16.22 -22.04 9.05
CA ASN A 185 16.60 -22.87 10.19
C ASN A 185 15.88 -22.44 11.48
N PRO A 186 15.15 -23.35 12.16
CA PRO A 186 14.64 -23.10 13.51
C PRO A 186 15.78 -22.92 14.52
N GLY A 187 16.21 -21.67 14.77
CA GLY A 187 17.28 -21.37 15.73
C GLY A 187 17.96 -20.01 15.65
N THR A 188 17.68 -19.18 14.63
CA THR A 188 17.97 -17.73 14.70
C THR A 188 16.93 -17.01 15.55
N VAL A 189 17.21 -15.74 15.83
CA VAL A 189 16.34 -14.73 16.44
C VAL A 189 16.36 -13.58 15.45
N PHE A 190 15.30 -12.76 15.35
CA PHE A 190 15.36 -11.53 14.55
C PHE A 190 16.59 -10.72 15.02
N SER A 191 17.59 -10.61 14.15
CA SER A 191 18.89 -9.97 14.44
C SER A 191 19.31 -8.96 13.36
N ASP A 192 18.40 -8.75 12.41
CA ASP A 192 18.64 -8.14 11.11
C ASP A 192 17.60 -7.02 10.87
N PHE A 193 16.88 -6.58 11.92
CA PHE A 193 16.05 -5.38 11.97
C PHE A 193 16.23 -4.72 13.34
N GLU A 194 16.80 -3.52 13.36
CA GLU A 194 17.06 -2.75 14.59
C GLU A 194 16.04 -1.63 14.80
N HIS A 195 15.55 -1.03 13.72
CA HIS A 195 14.64 0.10 13.72
C HIS A 195 13.22 -0.39 13.40
N VAL A 196 12.23 0.00 14.19
CA VAL A 196 10.80 -0.19 13.87
C VAL A 196 10.11 1.17 13.88
N ILE A 197 9.30 1.44 12.86
CA ILE A 197 8.38 2.57 12.81
C ILE A 197 6.95 2.02 12.81
N GLY A 198 6.16 2.44 13.80
CA GLY A 198 4.75 2.10 13.91
C GLY A 198 3.83 2.90 12.98
N THR A 199 2.55 2.90 13.34
CA THR A 199 1.42 3.36 12.53
C THR A 199 0.89 4.74 13.00
N PRO A 200 -0.19 5.27 12.40
CA PRO A 200 -1.00 6.34 12.97
C PRO A 200 -1.99 5.89 14.08
N PHE A 201 -1.92 4.62 14.52
CA PHE A 201 -2.77 3.99 15.53
C PHE A 201 -1.97 3.45 16.72
N ALA A 202 -2.67 3.18 17.84
CA ALA A 202 -2.01 2.80 19.10
C ALA A 202 -1.37 1.41 19.05
N ASP A 203 -0.04 1.34 19.15
CA ASP A 203 0.78 0.18 18.75
C ASP A 203 1.42 -0.60 19.92
N TYR A 204 1.82 -1.85 19.66
CA TYR A 204 2.54 -2.69 20.63
C TYR A 204 3.86 -3.22 20.03
N ILE A 205 4.99 -2.64 20.44
CA ILE A 205 6.32 -2.89 19.83
C ILE A 205 7.30 -3.42 20.88
N VAL A 206 7.98 -4.55 20.59
CA VAL A 206 8.99 -5.15 21.46
C VAL A 206 10.32 -5.39 20.72
N GLY A 207 11.37 -4.73 21.18
CA GLY A 207 12.75 -4.89 20.72
C GLY A 207 13.41 -6.19 21.17
N THR A 208 14.71 -6.33 20.87
CA THR A 208 15.48 -7.57 21.02
C THR A 208 16.26 -7.62 22.36
N THR A 209 17.57 -7.85 22.28
CA THR A 209 18.54 -7.66 23.36
C THR A 209 19.78 -6.86 22.91
N GLY A 210 19.76 -6.36 21.65
CA GLY A 210 20.79 -5.52 21.02
C GLY A 210 20.66 -4.05 21.42
N MET A 211 20.78 -3.15 20.45
CA MET A 211 20.22 -1.80 20.54
C MET A 211 19.05 -1.74 19.56
N ASN A 212 17.91 -1.20 19.96
CA ASN A 212 16.81 -0.95 19.03
C ASN A 212 16.46 0.54 18.93
N VAL A 213 15.88 0.95 17.81
CA VAL A 213 15.26 2.26 17.61
C VAL A 213 13.78 2.02 17.34
N LEU A 214 12.89 2.37 18.26
CA LEU A 214 11.46 2.04 18.14
C LEU A 214 10.67 3.34 18.22
N GLU A 215 10.09 3.73 17.08
CA GLU A 215 9.22 4.90 16.91
C GLU A 215 7.77 4.40 16.88
N GLY A 216 6.92 4.88 17.79
CA GLY A 216 5.51 4.49 17.89
C GLY A 216 4.66 5.06 16.77
N GLY A 217 4.89 6.32 16.43
CA GLY A 217 4.12 7.03 15.41
C GLY A 217 3.01 7.86 16.06
N GLY A 218 1.76 7.67 15.63
CA GLY A 218 0.60 8.30 16.25
C GLY A 218 -0.21 7.25 16.96
N GLY A 219 -0.68 7.48 18.19
CA GLY A 219 -1.25 6.35 18.92
C GLY A 219 -1.49 6.57 20.39
N SER A 220 -1.05 5.59 21.18
CA SER A 220 -1.12 5.49 22.65
C SER A 220 -0.36 4.22 23.04
N ASP A 221 0.95 4.25 22.85
CA ASP A 221 1.68 3.05 22.44
C ASP A 221 2.29 2.27 23.61
N VAL A 222 2.64 1.00 23.37
CA VAL A 222 3.37 0.16 24.34
C VAL A 222 4.67 -0.28 23.69
N ILE A 223 5.73 0.49 23.94
CA ILE A 223 7.05 0.28 23.35
C ILE A 223 8.02 -0.24 24.40
N ASN A 224 8.53 -1.44 24.20
CA ASN A 224 9.46 -2.10 25.10
C ASN A 224 10.76 -2.39 24.35
N GLY A 225 11.85 -1.67 24.66
CA GLY A 225 13.17 -1.89 24.06
C GLY A 225 13.76 -3.29 24.31
N GLY A 226 13.13 -4.08 25.19
CA GLY A 226 13.48 -5.48 25.41
C GLY A 226 14.36 -5.66 26.64
N GLY A 227 15.29 -6.61 26.57
CA GLY A 227 16.06 -7.07 27.73
C GLY A 227 17.55 -7.15 27.49
N GLY A 228 18.30 -6.09 27.81
CA GLY A 228 19.72 -6.01 27.46
C GLY A 228 20.64 -5.40 28.53
N SER A 229 21.86 -5.10 28.07
CA SER A 229 22.80 -4.19 28.74
C SER A 229 23.43 -3.20 27.74
N VAL A 230 22.86 -3.14 26.54
CA VAL A 230 23.07 -2.07 25.57
C VAL A 230 21.97 -1.01 25.78
N ALA A 231 21.95 0.03 24.96
CA ALA A 231 21.07 1.18 25.12
C ALA A 231 20.29 1.44 23.82
N ASP A 232 18.99 1.63 23.96
CA ASP A 232 18.01 1.77 22.88
C ASP A 232 17.62 3.23 22.69
N ILE A 233 16.79 3.49 21.69
CA ILE A 233 16.10 4.76 21.48
C ILE A 233 14.61 4.43 21.33
N LEU A 234 13.77 4.83 22.29
CA LEU A 234 12.31 4.72 22.15
C LEU A 234 11.72 6.11 21.98
N ILE A 235 10.83 6.26 21.01
CA ILE A 235 10.09 7.50 20.70
C ILE A 235 8.60 7.14 20.61
N GLY A 236 7.73 7.80 21.37
CA GLY A 236 6.27 7.62 21.27
C GLY A 236 5.61 8.55 20.23
N ASP A 237 6.21 9.74 20.03
CA ASP A 237 5.78 10.79 19.12
C ASP A 237 4.40 11.40 19.41
N ALA A 238 3.28 10.78 19.00
CA ALA A 238 1.95 11.41 19.04
C ALA A 238 0.87 10.52 19.67
N GLY A 239 1.13 10.05 20.89
CA GLY A 239 0.18 9.32 21.73
C GLY A 239 0.33 9.62 23.22
N GLY A 240 -0.30 8.80 24.05
CA GLY A 240 -0.10 8.77 25.50
C GLY A 240 0.66 7.50 25.90
N ASP A 241 1.98 7.52 25.85
CA ASP A 241 2.72 6.28 25.53
C ASP A 241 3.32 5.58 26.75
N ASN A 242 3.68 4.30 26.61
CA ASN A 242 4.29 3.47 27.63
C ASN A 242 5.64 2.91 27.13
N LEU A 243 6.71 3.66 27.42
CA LEU A 243 8.05 3.39 26.95
C LEU A 243 8.89 2.74 28.06
N ILE A 244 9.40 1.54 27.83
CA ILE A 244 10.22 0.79 28.81
C ILE A 244 11.51 0.30 28.16
N ALA A 245 12.66 0.69 28.71
CA ALA A 245 13.96 0.26 28.21
C ALA A 245 14.99 0.01 29.35
N PRO A 246 16.07 -0.75 29.10
CA PRO A 246 17.21 -0.86 30.01
C PRO A 246 17.86 0.49 30.40
N ALA A 247 18.66 0.44 31.47
CA ALA A 247 19.28 1.61 32.05
C ALA A 247 20.43 2.14 31.18
N GLY A 248 20.14 3.18 30.38
CA GLY A 248 21.10 3.82 29.49
C GLY A 248 20.45 4.35 28.20
N SER A 249 19.36 3.71 27.78
CA SER A 249 18.56 4.04 26.60
C SER A 249 18.03 5.47 26.62
N LEU A 250 17.78 6.06 25.45
CA LEU A 250 17.04 7.31 25.31
C LEU A 250 15.55 7.00 25.26
N LEU A 251 14.74 7.74 26.01
CA LEU A 251 13.28 7.69 25.95
C LEU A 251 12.76 9.09 25.65
N ALA A 252 12.01 9.24 24.58
CA ALA A 252 11.16 10.40 24.34
C ALA A 252 9.72 9.91 24.28
N GLY A 253 8.81 10.40 25.13
CA GLY A 253 7.38 10.17 24.94
C GLY A 253 6.94 10.90 23.68
N GLY A 254 6.27 12.02 23.84
CA GLY A 254 6.20 12.99 22.75
C GLY A 254 5.17 14.07 23.00
N ALA A 255 3.96 13.78 22.57
CA ALA A 255 2.80 14.66 22.57
C ALA A 255 1.57 13.99 23.21
N GLY A 256 1.69 13.70 24.51
CA GLY A 256 0.57 13.30 25.34
C GLY A 256 0.87 13.36 26.84
N GLU A 257 0.74 12.23 27.52
CA GLU A 257 0.71 12.12 28.99
C GLU A 257 1.36 10.77 29.39
N ASP A 258 2.68 10.73 29.25
CA ASP A 258 3.44 9.52 28.90
C ASP A 258 4.09 8.83 30.11
N TYR A 259 4.47 7.57 29.95
CA TYR A 259 5.29 6.84 30.91
C TYR A 259 6.64 6.44 30.29
N CYS A 260 7.73 6.84 30.94
CA CYS A 260 9.09 6.43 30.55
C CYS A 260 9.77 5.68 31.71
N GLY A 261 10.09 4.41 31.49
CA GLY A 261 10.56 3.46 32.50
C GLY A 261 11.96 2.90 32.23
N GLY A 262 12.69 2.63 33.32
CA GLY A 262 13.95 1.88 33.31
C GLY A 262 15.22 2.70 33.01
N SER A 263 15.15 3.72 32.16
CA SER A 263 16.26 4.64 31.90
C SER A 263 16.18 5.96 32.71
N THR A 264 17.26 6.74 32.66
CA THR A 264 17.38 8.09 33.23
C THR A 264 17.50 9.20 32.18
N THR A 265 17.66 8.85 30.90
CA THR A 265 17.79 9.79 29.77
C THR A 265 16.41 9.93 29.13
N VAL A 266 15.55 10.76 29.72
CA VAL A 266 14.14 10.88 29.34
C VAL A 266 13.76 12.32 28.95
N ALA A 267 12.89 12.48 27.96
CA ALA A 267 12.32 13.75 27.50
C ALA A 267 10.82 13.58 27.23
N ASN A 268 9.99 14.58 27.53
CA ASN A 268 8.52 14.53 27.43
C ASN A 268 7.95 13.23 28.06
N CYS A 269 7.97 13.15 29.39
CA CYS A 269 7.60 11.95 30.13
C CYS A 269 7.04 12.29 31.52
N GLU A 270 5.88 11.74 31.86
CA GLU A 270 5.15 12.07 33.08
C GLU A 270 5.38 11.04 34.21
N SER A 271 5.01 11.44 35.43
CA SER A 271 5.17 10.60 36.64
C SER A 271 4.06 9.55 36.77
N LYS A 272 3.93 8.66 35.78
CA LYS A 272 2.85 7.65 35.67
C LYS A 272 3.20 6.28 36.30
N PRO A 273 2.20 5.42 36.56
CA PRO A 273 2.40 3.99 36.82
C PRO A 273 3.06 3.26 35.64
N SER A 274 3.81 2.20 35.89
CA SER A 274 4.62 1.52 34.86
C SER A 274 3.86 0.64 33.85
N ASN A 275 2.53 0.67 33.87
CA ASN A 275 1.66 0.05 32.88
C ASN A 275 0.59 1.05 32.38
N TRP A 276 0.79 2.34 32.65
CA TRP A 276 -0.10 3.39 32.18
C TRP A 276 0.14 3.66 30.70
N VAL A 277 -0.92 3.48 29.92
CA VAL A 277 -1.10 4.13 28.62
C VAL A 277 -2.05 5.31 28.86
N GLY A 278 -1.69 6.49 28.37
CA GLY A 278 -2.60 7.64 28.28
C GLY A 278 -3.53 7.43 27.09
N SER A 279 -4.84 7.60 27.29
CA SER A 279 -5.77 7.54 26.17
C SER A 279 -5.61 8.78 25.29
N ARG A 280 -5.23 8.60 24.01
CA ARG A 280 -5.48 9.57 22.93
C ARG A 280 -6.91 10.10 23.02
N ASP A 281 -7.10 11.39 22.82
CA ASP A 281 -8.45 11.93 22.57
C ASP A 281 -8.89 11.50 21.17
N THR A 282 -9.43 10.28 21.05
CA THR A 282 -9.94 9.73 19.78
C THR A 282 -11.12 10.52 19.22
N THR A 283 -11.56 11.59 19.90
CA THR A 283 -12.58 12.54 19.43
C THR A 283 -11.96 13.74 18.70
N LYS A 284 -10.63 13.72 18.51
CA LYS A 284 -9.80 14.72 17.86
C LYS A 284 -8.94 14.04 16.79
N ILE A 285 -8.65 14.80 15.74
CA ILE A 285 -7.66 14.45 14.73
C ILE A 285 -6.27 14.65 15.35
N SER A 286 -5.45 13.61 15.33
CA SER A 286 -4.00 13.70 15.61
C SER A 286 -3.23 13.98 14.33
N VAL A 287 -2.09 14.66 14.46
CA VAL A 287 -1.15 14.93 13.37
C VAL A 287 0.24 14.85 13.95
N GLY A 288 1.11 14.01 13.37
CA GLY A 288 2.49 13.86 13.82
C GLY A 288 3.47 13.66 12.68
N MET A 289 4.76 13.50 13.02
CA MET A 289 5.83 13.30 12.04
C MET A 289 6.95 12.46 12.65
N THR A 290 7.38 11.42 11.94
CA THR A 290 8.65 10.74 12.23
C THR A 290 9.79 11.51 11.56
N SER A 291 11.05 11.21 11.90
CA SER A 291 12.20 11.76 11.16
C SER A 291 13.41 10.80 11.12
N PRO A 292 13.24 9.58 10.55
CA PRO A 292 14.30 8.59 10.45
C PRO A 292 15.50 9.06 9.60
N THR A 293 16.67 8.47 9.86
CA THR A 293 17.91 8.72 9.12
C THR A 293 18.27 7.54 8.22
N TRP A 294 17.77 7.56 6.99
CA TRP A 294 18.02 6.57 5.94
C TRP A 294 19.24 7.00 5.08
N SER A 295 20.20 6.09 4.82
CA SER A 295 21.47 6.37 4.12
C SER A 295 22.31 7.53 4.69
N GLY A 296 22.09 7.89 5.96
CA GLY A 296 22.66 9.09 6.60
C GLY A 296 22.04 10.41 6.12
N GLN A 297 21.00 10.37 5.30
CA GLN A 297 20.11 11.48 4.96
C GLN A 297 18.89 11.43 5.89
N SER A 298 18.64 12.50 6.65
CA SER A 298 17.38 12.60 7.39
C SER A 298 16.23 12.75 6.38
N ARG A 299 15.22 11.88 6.48
CA ARG A 299 13.93 12.00 5.80
C ARG A 299 12.82 12.06 6.86
N SER A 300 11.62 12.46 6.47
CA SER A 300 10.47 12.52 7.39
C SER A 300 9.27 11.83 6.75
N GLN A 301 8.51 11.10 7.54
CA GLN A 301 7.12 10.78 7.21
C GLN A 301 6.25 11.77 7.99
N LEU A 302 5.08 12.10 7.44
CA LEU A 302 4.14 13.03 8.04
C LEU A 302 2.77 12.34 8.01
N TYR A 303 2.12 12.16 9.15
CA TYR A 303 0.88 11.39 9.24
C TYR A 303 -0.24 12.21 9.91
N MET A 304 -1.46 11.92 9.49
CA MET A 304 -2.68 12.27 10.20
C MET A 304 -3.35 10.99 10.67
N ALA A 305 -3.94 11.04 11.87
CA ALA A 305 -4.85 10.03 12.34
C ALA A 305 -6.17 10.69 12.73
N GLY A 306 -7.24 10.34 12.03
CA GLY A 306 -8.58 10.92 12.17
C GLY A 306 -9.29 10.71 13.52
N SER A 307 -10.59 11.02 13.55
CA SER A 307 -11.41 11.06 14.74
C SER A 307 -12.64 10.14 14.68
N THR A 308 -12.98 9.59 15.84
CA THR A 308 -14.00 8.53 16.01
C THR A 308 -15.33 9.08 16.52
N THR A 309 -16.41 8.38 16.18
CA THR A 309 -17.75 8.65 16.71
C THR A 309 -17.83 8.51 18.23
N ASN A 310 -18.47 9.48 18.90
CA ASN A 310 -18.85 9.36 20.31
C ASN A 310 -20.19 10.06 20.63
N TRP A 311 -20.57 10.11 21.91
CA TRP A 311 -21.85 10.69 22.33
C TRP A 311 -21.97 12.23 22.08
N PHE A 312 -20.85 12.91 21.83
CA PHE A 312 -20.75 14.35 21.61
C PHE A 312 -20.37 14.72 20.17
N ASN A 313 -19.30 14.11 19.61
CA ASN A 313 -19.07 14.06 18.16
C ASN A 313 -19.88 12.87 17.60
N ARG A 314 -21.15 13.10 17.27
CA ARG A 314 -22.08 12.01 16.91
C ARG A 314 -21.83 11.35 15.56
N ASN A 315 -20.99 11.94 14.73
CA ASN A 315 -20.79 11.47 13.36
C ASN A 315 -19.32 11.07 13.09
N GLY A 316 -18.36 11.47 13.94
CA GLY A 316 -16.91 11.27 13.72
C GLY A 316 -16.38 12.26 12.69
N GLU A 317 -16.89 12.07 11.47
CA GLU A 317 -16.62 12.74 10.18
C GLU A 317 -15.43 13.68 10.16
N ASP A 318 -14.32 13.30 9.56
CA ASP A 318 -13.24 14.23 9.21
C ASP A 318 -13.46 14.88 7.85
N ASP A 319 -12.73 15.96 7.61
CA ASP A 319 -12.87 16.89 6.47
C ASP A 319 -11.55 17.66 6.46
N VAL A 320 -10.53 17.14 5.79
CA VAL A 320 -9.14 17.60 5.91
C VAL A 320 -8.47 17.75 4.56
N VAL A 321 -8.06 18.98 4.27
CA VAL A 321 -7.20 19.32 3.13
C VAL A 321 -5.77 19.53 3.64
N VAL A 322 -4.80 18.80 3.07
CA VAL A 322 -3.38 18.97 3.36
C VAL A 322 -2.67 19.73 2.25
N THR A 323 -2.10 20.88 2.59
CA THR A 323 -1.39 21.75 1.63
C THR A 323 0.10 21.83 1.94
N GLN A 324 0.97 21.46 0.99
CA GLN A 324 2.39 21.77 1.09
C GLN A 324 2.60 23.27 0.81
N LEU A 325 3.10 24.00 1.80
CA LEU A 325 3.29 25.46 1.76
C LEU A 325 4.64 25.87 1.18
N SER A 326 5.63 24.98 1.28
CA SER A 326 7.02 25.18 0.82
C SER A 326 7.72 23.83 0.80
N THR A 327 8.65 23.65 -0.15
CA THR A 327 9.55 22.49 -0.23
C THR A 327 10.88 22.74 0.48
N THR A 328 11.38 23.98 0.54
CA THR A 328 12.67 24.33 1.19
C THR A 328 12.61 25.68 1.95
N PRO A 329 12.62 25.69 3.30
CA PRO A 329 12.43 24.54 4.17
C PRO A 329 11.04 23.92 3.95
N PRO A 330 10.87 22.60 4.15
CA PRO A 330 9.60 21.94 3.98
C PRO A 330 8.60 22.39 5.04
N SER A 331 7.35 22.62 4.64
CA SER A 331 6.26 22.93 5.56
C SER A 331 4.92 22.53 4.96
N PHE A 332 4.09 21.90 5.79
CA PHE A 332 2.78 21.37 5.42
C PHE A 332 1.70 21.92 6.37
N ARG A 333 0.48 22.05 5.87
CA ARG A 333 -0.69 22.49 6.63
C ARG A 333 -1.85 21.53 6.42
N PHE A 334 -2.31 20.94 7.52
CA PHE A 334 -3.60 20.28 7.61
C PHE A 334 -4.66 21.35 7.93
N THR A 335 -5.79 21.36 7.24
CA THR A 335 -6.89 22.30 7.46
C THR A 335 -8.20 21.53 7.49
N THR A 336 -9.00 21.70 8.54
CA THR A 336 -10.36 21.12 8.63
C THR A 336 -11.43 22.20 8.67
N THR A 337 -12.64 21.90 8.22
CA THR A 337 -13.73 22.89 8.21
C THR A 337 -14.12 23.32 9.63
N ALA A 338 -14.52 24.58 9.76
CA ALA A 338 -14.91 25.19 11.04
C ALA A 338 -16.31 24.76 11.52
N SER A 339 -16.60 23.46 11.43
CA SER A 339 -17.81 22.80 11.89
C SER A 339 -17.69 22.37 13.36
N SER A 340 -18.82 22.05 13.99
CA SER A 340 -18.87 21.31 15.26
C SER A 340 -19.55 19.94 15.08
N LEU A 341 -19.58 19.46 13.84
CA LEU A 341 -20.10 18.16 13.41
C LEU A 341 -19.04 17.35 12.65
N LYS A 342 -18.02 18.03 12.11
CA LYS A 342 -16.77 17.41 11.62
C LYS A 342 -15.73 17.37 12.75
N GLY A 343 -14.74 16.52 12.61
CA GLY A 343 -13.58 16.41 13.49
C GLY A 343 -12.76 17.69 13.57
N GLN A 344 -11.90 17.74 14.58
CA GLN A 344 -11.11 18.91 14.94
C GLN A 344 -9.76 18.45 15.47
N PHE A 345 -8.70 19.20 15.20
CA PHE A 345 -7.41 18.94 15.85
C PHE A 345 -7.49 19.26 17.33
N SER A 346 -6.70 18.55 18.15
CA SER A 346 -6.55 18.97 19.55
C SER A 346 -5.84 20.32 19.66
N THR A 347 -6.09 20.98 20.79
CA THR A 347 -5.44 22.23 21.20
C THR A 347 -5.00 22.20 22.66
N LEU A 348 -5.07 21.03 23.30
CA LEU A 348 -4.42 20.80 24.59
C LEU A 348 -2.88 20.86 24.37
N PRO A 349 -2.08 21.48 25.25
CA PRO A 349 -0.62 21.53 25.09
C PRO A 349 0.08 20.16 25.07
N GLU A 350 -0.51 19.17 25.73
CA GLU A 350 -0.10 17.78 25.75
C GLU A 350 -0.14 17.16 24.33
N ASP A 351 -1.30 17.16 23.67
CA ASP A 351 -1.54 16.55 22.34
C ASP A 351 -0.87 17.27 21.13
N GLN A 352 0.26 17.96 21.29
CA GLN A 352 0.89 18.77 20.22
C GLN A 352 2.30 18.31 19.83
N THR A 353 2.39 17.64 18.68
CA THR A 353 3.65 17.14 18.09
C THR A 353 4.72 18.24 18.01
N PRO A 354 5.95 17.99 18.50
CA PRO A 354 7.06 18.92 18.39
C PRO A 354 7.33 19.37 16.95
N GLY A 355 7.40 20.68 16.72
CA GLY A 355 7.61 21.25 15.37
C GLY A 355 6.32 21.50 14.58
N CYS A 356 5.17 21.06 15.08
CA CYS A 356 3.85 21.48 14.61
C CYS A 356 3.31 22.69 15.41
N SER A 357 2.25 23.31 14.91
CA SER A 357 1.57 24.44 15.53
C SER A 357 0.07 24.34 15.28
N TYR A 358 -0.73 24.40 16.35
CA TYR A 358 -2.11 23.91 16.34
C TYR A 358 -3.15 25.01 16.57
N THR A 359 -4.28 24.84 15.90
CA THR A 359 -5.58 25.44 16.17
C THR A 359 -6.64 24.38 15.89
N ALA A 360 -7.84 24.49 16.47
CA ALA A 360 -8.89 23.48 16.32
C ALA A 360 -9.34 23.20 14.86
N THR A 361 -8.97 24.06 13.90
CA THR A 361 -9.29 23.91 12.47
C THR A 361 -8.06 23.89 11.55
N GLN A 362 -6.83 23.95 12.09
CA GLN A 362 -5.61 23.99 11.29
C GLN A 362 -4.38 23.56 12.12
N VAL A 363 -3.61 22.59 11.61
CA VAL A 363 -2.23 22.31 12.06
C VAL A 363 -1.27 22.84 10.99
N THR A 364 -0.10 23.33 11.40
CA THR A 364 0.99 23.62 10.45
C THR A 364 2.30 23.14 11.01
N CYS A 365 2.91 22.19 10.31
CA CYS A 365 4.15 21.52 10.66
C CYS A 365 5.29 22.02 9.78
N ALA A 366 6.48 22.04 10.35
CA ALA A 366 7.72 22.36 9.65
C ALA A 366 8.77 21.26 9.91
N PRO A 367 8.66 20.10 9.21
CA PRO A 367 9.67 19.05 9.27
C PRO A 367 11.07 19.62 9.00
N THR A 368 12.08 19.09 9.67
CA THR A 368 13.46 19.57 9.48
C THR A 368 14.11 19.03 8.20
N THR A 369 13.41 18.14 7.50
CA THR A 369 13.91 17.27 6.43
C THR A 369 12.85 17.09 5.32
N ARG A 370 13.23 16.52 4.17
CA ARG A 370 12.30 16.21 3.07
C ARG A 370 11.26 15.18 3.53
N VAL A 371 9.97 15.52 3.37
CA VAL A 371 8.88 14.55 3.55
C VAL A 371 8.84 13.61 2.35
N VAL A 372 8.89 12.30 2.60
CA VAL A 372 8.78 11.26 1.56
C VAL A 372 7.45 10.54 1.57
N THR A 373 6.79 10.45 2.72
CA THR A 373 5.48 9.79 2.87
C THR A 373 4.52 10.75 3.56
N LEU A 374 3.28 10.82 3.06
CA LEU A 374 2.18 11.58 3.67
C LEU A 374 0.98 10.67 3.92
N ASP A 375 0.86 10.13 5.13
CA ASP A 375 -0.29 9.30 5.52
C ASP A 375 -1.48 10.17 5.96
N LEU A 376 -2.67 9.81 5.48
CA LEU A 376 -3.97 10.39 5.79
C LEU A 376 -4.96 9.28 6.13
N SER A 377 -4.93 8.81 7.36
CA SER A 377 -5.95 7.87 7.87
C SER A 377 -7.20 8.57 8.42
N GLY A 378 -8.34 8.27 7.80
CA GLY A 378 -9.68 8.39 8.38
C GLY A 378 -9.97 7.22 9.33
N PHE A 379 -11.16 7.21 9.93
CA PHE A 379 -11.46 6.32 11.07
C PHE A 379 -12.80 5.57 10.97
N GLY A 380 -13.89 6.17 11.45
CA GLY A 380 -15.10 5.46 11.85
C GLY A 380 -16.34 6.32 11.66
N SER A 381 -16.48 6.81 10.43
CA SER A 381 -17.27 7.95 10.02
C SER A 381 -17.16 8.23 8.52
N ASN A 382 -17.93 9.19 8.01
CA ASN A 382 -17.86 9.68 6.63
C ASN A 382 -16.79 10.78 6.49
N ASP A 383 -15.59 10.41 6.06
CA ASP A 383 -14.38 11.23 6.10
C ASP A 383 -14.02 11.77 4.69
N ASP A 384 -13.68 13.05 4.60
CA ASP A 384 -13.32 13.76 3.35
C ASP A 384 -11.84 14.17 3.44
N LEU A 385 -10.97 13.49 2.70
CA LEU A 385 -9.51 13.56 2.83
C LEU A 385 -8.89 13.92 1.48
N SER A 386 -8.15 15.03 1.43
CA SER A 386 -7.54 15.49 0.17
C SER A 386 -6.21 16.20 0.34
N ILE A 387 -5.39 16.18 -0.71
CA ILE A 387 -4.13 16.93 -0.76
C ILE A 387 -4.19 18.10 -1.76
N SER A 388 -3.24 19.02 -1.66
CA SER A 388 -3.16 20.17 -2.56
C SER A 388 -1.75 20.75 -2.63
N ASN A 389 -1.25 20.97 -3.85
CA ASN A 389 0.07 21.55 -4.10
C ASN A 389 1.22 20.75 -3.43
N VAL A 390 1.03 19.44 -3.18
CA VAL A 390 2.10 18.53 -2.80
C VAL A 390 2.98 18.28 -4.02
N SER A 391 4.28 18.08 -3.79
CA SER A 391 5.28 17.87 -4.84
C SER A 391 5.40 16.39 -5.18
N GLU A 392 5.73 16.09 -6.44
CA GLU A 392 6.00 14.78 -7.11
C GLU A 392 7.08 13.85 -6.46
N ILE A 393 7.36 14.04 -5.17
CA ILE A 393 8.47 13.47 -4.41
C ILE A 393 8.08 13.10 -2.97
N THR A 394 6.79 13.21 -2.66
CA THR A 394 6.15 12.82 -1.41
C THR A 394 5.00 11.92 -1.83
N ASN A 395 5.10 10.63 -1.50
CA ASN A 395 4.11 9.60 -1.81
C ASN A 395 2.97 9.71 -0.79
N PRO A 396 1.75 10.12 -1.20
CA PRO A 396 0.60 10.23 -0.32
C PRO A 396 -0.10 8.88 -0.18
N ILE A 397 -0.61 8.61 1.02
CA ILE A 397 -1.27 7.36 1.39
C ILE A 397 -2.58 7.74 2.06
N PHE A 398 -3.70 7.28 1.50
CA PHE A 398 -5.04 7.56 1.99
C PHE A 398 -5.69 6.27 2.48
N LEU A 399 -6.22 6.27 3.70
CA LEU A 399 -6.96 5.14 4.27
C LEU A 399 -8.32 5.68 4.74
N GLY A 400 -9.43 5.40 4.04
CA GLY A 400 -10.75 5.97 4.35
C GLY A 400 -11.28 5.48 5.70
N GLY A 401 -11.71 4.21 5.76
CA GLY A 401 -11.88 3.50 7.03
C GLY A 401 -13.19 2.74 7.18
N GLN A 402 -14.25 3.42 7.65
CA GLN A 402 -15.59 2.84 7.85
C GLN A 402 -16.69 3.93 7.71
N GLY A 403 -17.29 4.11 6.54
CA GLY A 403 -18.29 5.17 6.36
C GLY A 403 -18.94 5.30 4.98
N ASN A 404 -18.87 6.51 4.45
CA ASN A 404 -18.99 6.83 3.02
C ASN A 404 -17.96 7.93 2.81
N ASP A 405 -16.77 7.53 2.40
CA ASP A 405 -15.58 8.36 2.45
C ASP A 405 -15.32 9.03 1.10
N THR A 406 -14.45 10.04 1.09
CA THR A 406 -14.08 10.77 -0.12
C THR A 406 -12.59 11.05 -0.09
N LEU A 407 -11.84 10.32 -0.89
CA LEU A 407 -10.37 10.39 -1.00
C LEU A 407 -10.03 11.09 -2.31
N SER A 408 -9.16 12.10 -2.28
CA SER A 408 -8.82 12.87 -3.48
C SER A 408 -7.35 13.31 -3.51
N GLY A 409 -6.68 12.89 -4.58
CA GLY A 409 -5.23 12.86 -4.70
C GLY A 409 -4.55 14.15 -5.11
N GLY A 410 -3.38 13.97 -5.72
CA GLY A 410 -2.49 15.01 -6.19
C GLY A 410 -2.96 15.70 -7.47
N ASN A 411 -2.01 16.35 -8.13
CA ASN A 411 -2.10 16.74 -9.54
C ASN A 411 -0.73 16.46 -10.23
N TYR A 412 0.14 15.74 -9.50
CA TYR A 412 1.60 15.64 -9.66
C TYR A 412 2.21 14.49 -8.83
N THR A 413 1.47 13.84 -7.93
CA THR A 413 1.97 12.83 -7.00
C THR A 413 1.37 11.51 -7.37
N ASP A 414 2.17 10.46 -7.26
CA ASP A 414 1.80 9.10 -7.57
C ASP A 414 1.28 8.52 -6.22
N ASP A 415 -0.03 8.32 -6.11
CA ASP A 415 -0.81 8.23 -4.86
C ASP A 415 -1.34 6.81 -4.56
N PHE A 416 -1.38 6.41 -3.28
CA PHE A 416 -1.97 5.15 -2.81
C PHE A 416 -3.27 5.44 -2.05
N MET A 417 -4.38 4.78 -2.40
CA MET A 417 -5.67 4.97 -1.70
C MET A 417 -6.41 3.65 -1.42
N HIS A 418 -6.86 3.47 -0.18
CA HIS A 418 -7.65 2.33 0.27
C HIS A 418 -8.97 2.83 0.84
N ASP A 419 -10.09 2.38 0.26
CA ASP A 419 -11.44 2.80 0.63
C ASP A 419 -11.78 2.49 2.11
N GLY A 420 -11.67 1.23 2.50
CA GLY A 420 -12.26 0.69 3.73
C GLY A 420 -13.71 0.25 3.53
N ILE A 421 -14.49 0.28 4.60
CA ILE A 421 -15.82 -0.34 4.63
C ILE A 421 -16.90 0.74 4.44
N GLY A 422 -17.46 0.86 3.24
CA GLY A 422 -18.39 1.95 3.01
C GLY A 422 -19.21 1.92 1.73
N ASN A 423 -19.15 3.04 1.03
CA ASN A 423 -19.91 3.40 -0.16
C ASN A 423 -19.24 4.69 -0.66
N ASP A 424 -18.01 4.53 -1.13
CA ASP A 424 -16.94 5.52 -1.04
C ASP A 424 -16.63 6.15 -2.41
N ILE A 425 -15.90 7.27 -2.41
CA ILE A 425 -15.52 8.02 -3.62
C ILE A 425 -14.01 8.24 -3.60
N VAL A 426 -13.32 7.85 -4.67
CA VAL A 426 -11.86 7.90 -4.78
C VAL A 426 -11.48 8.53 -6.13
N ASP A 427 -10.62 9.56 -6.10
CA ASP A 427 -10.29 10.42 -7.26
C ASP A 427 -8.77 10.69 -7.27
N GLY A 428 -8.01 9.94 -8.08
CA GLY A 428 -6.54 10.06 -8.21
C GLY A 428 -6.08 11.39 -8.79
N LEU A 429 -6.89 11.93 -9.71
CA LEU A 429 -6.71 13.17 -10.48
C LEU A 429 -5.55 13.14 -11.49
N ALA A 430 -4.30 12.97 -11.02
CA ALA A 430 -3.10 12.88 -11.86
C ALA A 430 -1.83 12.51 -11.05
N GLY A 431 -1.34 11.33 -11.36
CA GLY A 431 -0.26 10.54 -10.77
C GLY A 431 -0.35 9.16 -11.42
N ASP A 432 0.66 8.30 -11.33
CA ASP A 432 0.50 6.89 -11.68
C ASP A 432 -0.05 6.17 -10.42
N ASP A 433 -1.38 6.06 -10.28
CA ASP A 433 -2.06 5.91 -8.99
C ASP A 433 -2.57 4.47 -8.69
N GLY A 434 -2.55 4.08 -7.41
CA GLY A 434 -2.89 2.74 -6.92
C GLY A 434 -4.05 2.70 -5.92
N PHE A 435 -5.05 1.87 -6.18
CA PHE A 435 -6.33 1.84 -5.47
C PHE A 435 -6.71 0.45 -4.92
N VAL A 436 -7.13 0.39 -3.67
CA VAL A 436 -7.81 -0.78 -3.07
C VAL A 436 -9.30 -0.49 -2.94
N ASN A 437 -10.11 -1.31 -3.62
CA ASN A 437 -11.57 -1.35 -3.52
C ASN A 437 -11.99 -2.57 -2.69
N THR A 438 -12.35 -2.39 -1.41
CA THR A 438 -12.69 -3.51 -0.51
C THR A 438 -14.18 -3.82 -0.46
N SER A 439 -14.99 -3.10 0.33
CA SER A 439 -16.29 -3.58 0.82
C SER A 439 -17.38 -2.50 0.86
N GLY A 440 -17.91 -2.10 -0.29
CA GLY A 440 -18.96 -1.11 -0.37
C GLY A 440 -19.83 -1.18 -1.63
N ALA A 441 -20.17 -0.01 -2.17
CA ALA A 441 -20.65 0.11 -3.54
C ALA A 441 -20.12 1.46 -4.03
N ASP A 442 -18.92 1.40 -4.56
CA ASP A 442 -17.94 2.47 -4.47
C ASP A 442 -17.76 3.15 -5.84
N THR A 443 -16.97 4.22 -5.91
CA THR A 443 -16.70 4.93 -7.16
C THR A 443 -15.26 5.39 -7.19
N ILE A 444 -14.47 4.79 -8.09
CA ILE A 444 -13.04 5.05 -8.25
C ILE A 444 -12.81 5.61 -9.66
N ASP A 445 -12.11 6.75 -9.74
CA ASP A 445 -11.71 7.45 -10.95
C ASP A 445 -10.19 7.70 -10.85
N GLY A 446 -9.38 6.95 -11.59
CA GLY A 446 -7.91 7.10 -11.56
C GLY A 446 -7.48 8.43 -12.17
N GLY A 447 -7.91 8.65 -13.41
CA GLY A 447 -7.91 9.94 -14.07
C GLY A 447 -6.79 10.12 -15.10
N VAL A 448 -5.54 10.30 -14.65
CA VAL A 448 -4.41 10.67 -15.53
C VAL A 448 -3.03 10.14 -15.04
N GLY A 449 -2.90 8.83 -14.94
CA GLY A 449 -1.64 8.08 -15.04
C GLY A 449 -1.86 6.72 -15.67
N ASP A 450 -0.86 5.83 -15.64
CA ASP A 450 -1.05 4.43 -16.01
C ASP A 450 -1.61 3.64 -14.79
N ASP A 451 -2.90 3.82 -14.51
CA ASP A 451 -3.54 3.65 -13.18
C ASP A 451 -3.95 2.19 -12.83
N LEU A 452 -4.22 1.92 -11.55
CA LEU A 452 -4.31 0.54 -11.03
C LEU A 452 -5.34 0.34 -9.91
N VAL A 453 -6.37 -0.48 -10.15
CA VAL A 453 -7.40 -0.84 -9.16
C VAL A 453 -7.35 -2.33 -8.80
N GLU A 454 -6.99 -2.65 -7.56
CA GLU A 454 -7.33 -3.94 -6.95
C GLU A 454 -8.76 -3.90 -6.39
N SER A 455 -9.58 -4.90 -6.68
CA SER A 455 -10.91 -5.03 -6.07
C SER A 455 -11.12 -6.39 -5.41
N SER A 456 -11.48 -6.35 -4.13
CA SER A 456 -11.86 -7.56 -3.37
C SER A 456 -13.25 -8.10 -3.76
N SER A 457 -13.97 -7.36 -4.62
CA SER A 457 -15.35 -7.62 -4.99
C SER A 457 -15.59 -7.56 -6.50
N ALA A 458 -16.68 -8.20 -6.91
CA ALA A 458 -17.17 -8.19 -8.29
C ALA A 458 -18.68 -7.88 -8.37
N CYS A 459 -19.34 -7.73 -7.22
CA CYS A 459 -20.78 -7.90 -7.12
C CYS A 459 -21.45 -7.02 -6.06
N GLU A 460 -20.91 -5.85 -5.73
CA GLU A 460 -21.50 -4.97 -4.71
C GLU A 460 -22.03 -3.64 -5.28
N ALA A 461 -21.82 -3.41 -6.59
CA ALA A 461 -22.31 -2.34 -7.47
C ALA A 461 -21.34 -1.16 -7.68
N ASP A 462 -20.05 -1.44 -7.58
CA ASP A 462 -18.95 -0.48 -7.73
C ASP A 462 -18.90 0.14 -9.13
N ILE A 463 -18.30 1.33 -9.23
CA ILE A 463 -18.07 2.05 -10.49
C ILE A 463 -16.58 2.31 -10.60
N LEU A 464 -15.90 1.49 -11.39
CA LEU A 464 -14.47 1.62 -11.66
C LEU A 464 -14.27 2.38 -12.98
N ILE A 465 -13.44 3.41 -12.95
CA ILE A 465 -12.98 4.19 -14.09
C ILE A 465 -11.46 4.30 -13.99
N GLY A 466 -10.73 3.86 -15.02
CA GLY A 466 -9.29 4.11 -15.13
C GLY A 466 -9.07 5.53 -15.60
N GLY A 467 -8.80 5.73 -16.88
CA GLY A 467 -8.55 7.05 -17.43
C GLY A 467 -8.53 7.13 -18.95
N ASN A 468 -7.42 7.65 -19.48
CA ASN A 468 -7.19 7.80 -20.92
C ASN A 468 -5.79 7.27 -21.31
N ASN A 469 -5.27 6.35 -20.49
CA ASN A 469 -3.86 5.95 -20.42
C ASN A 469 -3.73 4.44 -20.70
N VAL A 470 -3.33 3.62 -19.73
CA VAL A 470 -3.18 2.16 -19.86
C VAL A 470 -3.49 1.55 -18.49
N ASP A 471 -4.76 1.29 -18.22
CA ASP A 471 -5.24 1.18 -16.84
C ASP A 471 -5.66 -0.27 -16.51
N SER A 472 -5.33 -0.76 -15.31
CA SER A 472 -5.59 -2.16 -14.89
C SER A 472 -6.65 -2.30 -13.79
N ALA A 473 -7.51 -3.31 -13.94
CA ALA A 473 -8.36 -3.82 -12.87
C ALA A 473 -8.00 -5.28 -12.54
N SER A 474 -7.77 -5.56 -11.25
CA SER A 474 -7.41 -6.85 -10.69
C SER A 474 -8.42 -7.33 -9.63
N TRP A 475 -8.53 -8.65 -9.43
CA TRP A 475 -9.43 -9.28 -8.47
C TRP A 475 -8.74 -10.29 -7.53
N VAL A 476 -7.68 -9.84 -6.86
CA VAL A 476 -6.91 -10.65 -5.90
C VAL A 476 -7.79 -11.22 -4.77
N GLN A 477 -7.98 -12.55 -4.75
CA GLN A 477 -8.85 -13.22 -3.77
C GLN A 477 -8.12 -13.62 -2.46
N TYR A 478 -8.44 -12.90 -1.39
CA TYR A 478 -7.98 -13.18 -0.02
C TYR A 478 -8.90 -14.16 0.75
N ARG A 479 -8.86 -15.47 0.42
CA ARG A 479 -9.66 -16.51 1.12
C ARG A 479 -8.96 -17.86 1.39
N THR A 480 -8.03 -17.89 2.36
CA THR A 480 -7.59 -19.16 2.97
C THR A 480 -8.58 -19.64 4.06
N GLY A 481 -9.70 -20.23 3.63
CA GLY A 481 -10.85 -20.49 4.52
C GLY A 481 -11.56 -21.84 4.34
N SER A 482 -12.69 -22.02 5.06
CA SER A 482 -13.55 -23.21 4.97
C SER A 482 -14.40 -23.28 3.70
N ASP A 483 -14.39 -22.21 2.92
CA ASP A 483 -15.41 -21.91 1.91
C ASP A 483 -14.90 -22.14 0.47
N ALA A 484 -13.62 -22.53 0.35
CA ALA A 484 -12.84 -22.93 -0.84
C ALA A 484 -13.35 -24.20 -1.57
N GLY A 485 -14.64 -24.49 -1.46
CA GLY A 485 -15.39 -25.42 -2.31
C GLY A 485 -16.62 -24.77 -2.96
N THR A 486 -16.76 -23.44 -2.86
CA THR A 486 -17.95 -22.69 -3.32
C THR A 486 -17.68 -21.30 -3.92
N GLU A 487 -16.47 -20.74 -3.85
CA GLU A 487 -16.16 -19.49 -4.56
C GLU A 487 -16.13 -19.68 -6.08
N SER A 488 -17.09 -19.04 -6.77
CA SER A 488 -16.94 -18.64 -8.17
C SER A 488 -15.84 -17.59 -8.29
N GLY A 489 -15.05 -17.67 -9.35
CA GLY A 489 -14.18 -16.57 -9.78
C GLY A 489 -14.97 -15.42 -10.42
N VAL A 490 -14.27 -14.53 -11.09
CA VAL A 490 -14.76 -13.28 -11.67
C VAL A 490 -15.01 -13.43 -13.17
N LEU A 491 -16.09 -12.82 -13.65
CA LEU A 491 -16.29 -12.52 -15.06
C LEU A 491 -16.16 -11.01 -15.24
N ALA A 492 -15.02 -10.56 -15.76
CA ALA A 492 -14.74 -9.16 -16.07
C ALA A 492 -14.76 -8.95 -17.59
N SER A 493 -15.44 -7.92 -18.07
CA SER A 493 -15.73 -7.78 -19.50
C SER A 493 -15.87 -6.31 -19.88
N ILE A 494 -14.74 -5.67 -20.23
CA ILE A 494 -14.66 -4.25 -20.65
C ILE A 494 -15.44 -3.98 -21.94
N TYR A 495 -15.52 -4.95 -22.88
CA TYR A 495 -16.44 -4.88 -24.02
C TYR A 495 -17.92 -4.66 -23.65
N SER A 496 -18.32 -5.07 -22.46
CA SER A 496 -19.67 -4.80 -21.92
C SER A 496 -19.71 -3.73 -20.83
N GLY A 497 -18.55 -3.27 -20.36
CA GLY A 497 -18.39 -2.41 -19.18
C GLY A 497 -19.05 -2.96 -17.91
N ASN A 498 -18.94 -4.28 -17.66
CA ASN A 498 -19.54 -4.93 -16.48
C ASN A 498 -18.61 -6.02 -15.92
N VAL A 499 -18.64 -6.18 -14.60
CA VAL A 499 -17.95 -7.23 -13.83
C VAL A 499 -18.96 -7.95 -12.90
N GLY A 500 -18.71 -9.22 -12.57
CA GLY A 500 -19.62 -10.06 -11.79
C GLY A 500 -19.00 -11.42 -11.45
N ARG A 501 -19.75 -12.30 -10.78
CA ARG A 501 -19.31 -13.67 -10.50
C ARG A 501 -19.50 -14.58 -11.72
N PHE A 502 -18.55 -15.48 -11.89
CA PHE A 502 -18.57 -16.53 -12.90
C PHE A 502 -19.48 -17.70 -12.48
N GLU A 503 -20.73 -17.72 -12.94
CA GLU A 503 -21.65 -18.87 -12.81
C GLU A 503 -21.73 -19.68 -14.14
N GLY A 504 -20.57 -19.98 -14.74
CA GLY A 504 -20.45 -20.87 -15.91
C GLY A 504 -20.78 -20.19 -17.24
N GLY A 505 -20.02 -19.15 -17.60
CA GLY A 505 -20.22 -18.35 -18.81
C GLY A 505 -21.43 -17.41 -18.74
N VAL A 506 -22.00 -17.23 -17.54
CA VAL A 506 -23.10 -16.31 -17.26
C VAL A 506 -22.65 -15.34 -16.20
N LEU A 507 -22.71 -14.04 -16.53
CA LEU A 507 -22.47 -12.95 -15.59
C LEU A 507 -23.60 -12.92 -14.56
N THR A 508 -23.28 -13.12 -13.28
CA THR A 508 -24.26 -13.12 -12.19
C THR A 508 -23.77 -12.37 -10.96
N CYS A 509 -24.72 -11.80 -10.22
CA CYS A 509 -24.57 -11.51 -8.80
C CYS A 509 -25.78 -12.13 -8.10
N SER A 510 -25.56 -13.24 -7.40
CA SER A 510 -26.61 -14.00 -6.72
C SER A 510 -26.40 -13.97 -5.21
N GLY A 511 -27.46 -13.63 -4.46
CA GLY A 511 -27.41 -13.39 -3.02
C GLY A 511 -27.77 -11.95 -2.67
N GLU A 512 -26.76 -11.11 -2.53
CA GLU A 512 -26.82 -9.67 -2.22
C GLU A 512 -25.83 -8.93 -3.15
N GLY A 513 -26.14 -7.65 -3.47
CA GLY A 513 -25.36 -6.80 -4.39
C GLY A 513 -25.77 -6.85 -5.87
N ALA A 514 -25.12 -6.03 -6.71
CA ALA A 514 -25.32 -5.96 -8.17
C ALA A 514 -23.98 -5.96 -8.91
N MET A 515 -24.01 -6.13 -10.23
CA MET A 515 -22.79 -6.15 -11.06
C MET A 515 -22.05 -4.81 -10.99
N ASN A 516 -20.74 -4.86 -10.86
CA ASN A 516 -19.89 -3.67 -10.88
C ASN A 516 -19.78 -3.15 -12.32
N SER A 517 -19.67 -1.83 -12.47
CA SER A 517 -19.37 -1.16 -13.74
C SER A 517 -17.87 -1.00 -13.87
N ILE A 518 -17.35 -1.22 -15.08
CA ILE A 518 -15.96 -0.96 -15.44
C ILE A 518 -15.96 -0.18 -16.77
N ASP A 519 -15.22 0.92 -16.85
CA ASP A 519 -15.09 1.75 -18.05
C ASP A 519 -13.67 2.32 -18.11
N GLN A 520 -13.13 2.56 -19.31
CA GLN A 520 -11.78 3.12 -19.47
C GLN A 520 -10.70 2.30 -18.72
N PHE A 521 -10.69 0.99 -18.94
CA PHE A 521 -9.58 0.08 -18.59
C PHE A 521 -9.18 -0.71 -19.82
N GLU A 522 -7.88 -0.82 -20.06
CA GLU A 522 -7.29 -1.65 -21.11
C GLU A 522 -7.05 -3.08 -20.60
N ASP A 523 -6.79 -3.25 -19.31
CA ASP A 523 -6.07 -4.42 -18.81
C ASP A 523 -6.82 -5.12 -17.67
N LEU A 524 -6.96 -6.45 -17.75
CA LEU A 524 -7.67 -7.27 -16.76
C LEU A 524 -6.80 -8.41 -16.21
N GLU A 525 -6.81 -8.57 -14.88
CA GLU A 525 -6.14 -9.65 -14.16
C GLU A 525 -7.13 -10.47 -13.32
N GLY A 526 -7.01 -11.79 -13.37
CA GLY A 526 -7.89 -12.71 -12.67
C GLY A 526 -7.58 -12.90 -11.18
N SER A 527 -8.51 -13.57 -10.50
CA SER A 527 -8.35 -14.15 -9.17
C SER A 527 -7.73 -15.55 -9.24
N ARG A 528 -7.28 -16.12 -8.10
CA ARG A 528 -6.82 -17.53 -8.00
C ARG A 528 -7.96 -18.58 -8.14
N HIS A 529 -9.02 -18.26 -8.88
CA HIS A 529 -10.24 -19.06 -9.05
C HIS A 529 -10.68 -19.04 -10.53
N ARG A 530 -11.72 -19.81 -10.90
CA ARG A 530 -12.12 -19.93 -12.30
C ARG A 530 -12.82 -18.68 -12.82
N ASP A 531 -12.13 -18.00 -13.73
CA ASP A 531 -12.51 -16.71 -14.26
C ASP A 531 -12.91 -16.74 -15.74
N GLU A 532 -13.49 -15.63 -16.20
CA GLU A 532 -13.67 -15.33 -17.62
C GLU A 532 -13.40 -13.83 -17.87
N LEU A 533 -12.25 -13.52 -18.47
CA LEU A 533 -11.84 -12.16 -18.79
C LEU A 533 -12.11 -11.85 -20.27
N ARG A 534 -12.65 -10.67 -20.58
CA ARG A 534 -12.97 -10.25 -21.96
C ARG A 534 -12.49 -8.84 -22.30
N GLY A 535 -11.59 -8.76 -23.29
CA GLY A 535 -11.10 -7.50 -23.88
C GLY A 535 -12.13 -6.78 -24.76
N ASP A 536 -11.72 -5.73 -25.47
CA ASP A 536 -12.54 -4.85 -26.31
C ASP A 536 -11.87 -4.56 -27.70
N SER A 537 -12.25 -3.48 -28.39
CA SER A 537 -11.62 -2.97 -29.61
C SER A 537 -10.36 -2.11 -29.42
N SER A 538 -9.91 -1.88 -28.19
CA SER A 538 -8.55 -1.43 -27.83
C SER A 538 -7.58 -2.62 -27.73
N SER A 539 -6.32 -2.37 -27.37
CA SER A 539 -5.31 -3.41 -27.11
C SER A 539 -5.30 -3.75 -25.63
N ASN A 540 -5.43 -5.03 -25.28
CA ASN A 540 -5.72 -5.44 -23.89
C ASN A 540 -4.75 -6.47 -23.30
N GLN A 541 -4.54 -6.37 -21.99
CA GLN A 541 -4.10 -7.47 -21.10
C GLN A 541 -5.28 -8.37 -20.73
N LEU A 542 -5.05 -9.69 -20.76
CA LEU A 542 -5.89 -10.68 -20.07
C LEU A 542 -4.97 -11.67 -19.35
N ILE A 543 -4.88 -11.59 -18.02
CA ILE A 543 -4.04 -12.46 -17.18
C ILE A 543 -4.92 -13.46 -16.43
N GLY A 544 -4.89 -14.73 -16.82
CA GLY A 544 -5.43 -15.85 -16.04
C GLY A 544 -4.43 -16.29 -14.96
N ARG A 545 -4.93 -16.84 -13.85
CA ARG A 545 -4.12 -17.23 -12.69
C ARG A 545 -4.18 -18.75 -12.48
N ALA A 546 -3.95 -19.22 -11.26
CA ALA A 546 -4.25 -20.60 -10.89
C ALA A 546 -5.76 -20.85 -11.00
N SER A 547 -6.17 -21.99 -11.60
CA SER A 547 -7.50 -22.33 -12.14
C SER A 547 -7.52 -22.39 -13.68
N ASN A 548 -8.68 -22.71 -14.27
CA ASN A 548 -8.83 -23.14 -15.68
C ASN A 548 -9.73 -22.13 -16.44
N ASP A 549 -9.16 -21.01 -16.86
CA ASP A 549 -9.88 -19.77 -17.13
C ASP A 549 -10.38 -19.63 -18.58
N GLU A 550 -11.25 -18.65 -18.84
CA GLU A 550 -11.81 -18.36 -20.17
C GLU A 550 -11.39 -16.94 -20.63
N LEU A 551 -10.24 -16.84 -21.31
CA LEU A 551 -9.61 -15.58 -21.72
C LEU A 551 -9.97 -15.24 -23.18
N ASN A 552 -10.78 -14.20 -23.35
CA ASN A 552 -11.41 -13.84 -24.62
C ASN A 552 -10.92 -12.46 -25.08
N SER A 553 -9.89 -12.40 -25.92
CA SER A 553 -9.45 -11.13 -26.53
C SER A 553 -10.28 -10.78 -27.76
N TYR A 554 -10.18 -9.54 -28.22
CA TYR A 554 -11.11 -8.97 -29.20
C TYR A 554 -10.34 -8.38 -30.39
N ALA A 555 -10.24 -7.05 -30.56
CA ALA A 555 -10.00 -6.48 -31.89
C ALA A 555 -8.87 -5.45 -32.03
N SER A 556 -7.73 -5.66 -31.36
CA SER A 556 -6.50 -4.88 -31.60
C SER A 556 -5.27 -5.78 -31.68
N GLN A 557 -4.21 -5.52 -30.91
CA GLN A 557 -3.05 -6.38 -30.67
C GLN A 557 -3.05 -6.71 -29.18
N ASP A 558 -3.48 -7.92 -28.84
CA ASP A 558 -3.77 -8.29 -27.44
C ASP A 558 -2.68 -9.23 -26.87
N ARG A 559 -2.43 -9.14 -25.56
CA ARG A 559 -1.54 -10.04 -24.81
C ARG A 559 -2.39 -10.87 -23.86
N ILE A 560 -2.19 -12.18 -23.88
CA ILE A 560 -2.91 -13.11 -23.01
C ILE A 560 -1.89 -13.95 -22.25
N ILE A 561 -2.04 -14.05 -20.93
CA ILE A 561 -1.14 -14.79 -20.06
C ILE A 561 -1.95 -15.91 -19.39
N ALA A 562 -1.53 -17.14 -19.65
CA ALA A 562 -2.25 -18.39 -19.35
C ALA A 562 -1.24 -19.52 -19.10
N ASN A 563 -0.41 -19.34 -18.07
CA ASN A 563 0.77 -20.16 -17.80
C ASN A 563 0.91 -20.45 -16.29
N SER A 564 -0.19 -20.77 -15.63
CA SER A 564 -0.25 -21.13 -14.21
C SER A 564 0.04 -22.62 -13.93
N GLY A 565 -0.22 -23.51 -14.88
CA GLY A 565 -0.12 -24.97 -14.69
C GLY A 565 -1.40 -25.76 -15.00
N ASP A 566 -2.47 -25.11 -15.44
CA ASP A 566 -3.85 -25.63 -15.47
C ASP A 566 -4.35 -26.01 -16.91
N ASN A 567 -5.50 -25.55 -17.39
CA ASN A 567 -6.04 -25.91 -18.71
C ASN A 567 -6.93 -24.78 -19.26
N ASP A 568 -6.32 -23.71 -19.71
CA ASP A 568 -7.05 -22.49 -20.04
C ASP A 568 -7.72 -22.55 -21.41
N THR A 569 -8.77 -21.75 -21.60
CA THR A 569 -9.48 -21.60 -22.87
C THR A 569 -9.27 -20.19 -23.38
N ILE A 570 -8.56 -20.06 -24.50
CA ILE A 570 -8.11 -18.78 -25.04
C ILE A 570 -8.71 -18.58 -26.43
N ASP A 571 -9.45 -17.50 -26.67
CA ASP A 571 -10.02 -17.20 -27.99
C ASP A 571 -9.78 -15.76 -28.45
N CYS A 572 -8.72 -15.54 -29.23
CA CYS A 572 -8.47 -14.28 -29.96
C CYS A 572 -9.26 -14.23 -31.30
N SER A 573 -10.45 -14.84 -31.40
CA SER A 573 -11.25 -14.86 -32.66
C SER A 573 -12.51 -13.99 -32.62
N LEU A 574 -12.71 -13.26 -31.53
CA LEU A 574 -13.81 -12.33 -31.31
C LEU A 574 -13.45 -10.90 -31.75
N PRO A 575 -14.42 -9.98 -31.90
CA PRO A 575 -15.80 -10.27 -32.23
C PRO A 575 -15.86 -10.74 -33.69
N ALA A 576 -16.41 -11.94 -33.90
CA ALA A 576 -16.20 -12.70 -35.14
C ALA A 576 -16.45 -11.93 -36.47
N ASN A 577 -15.52 -12.15 -37.41
CA ASN A 577 -15.59 -11.89 -38.86
C ASN A 577 -15.26 -10.45 -39.35
N PRO A 578 -13.95 -10.09 -39.40
CA PRO A 578 -13.43 -9.39 -40.59
C PRO A 578 -13.74 -10.25 -41.83
N ALA A 579 -14.24 -9.62 -42.90
CA ALA A 579 -14.78 -10.35 -44.05
C ALA A 579 -13.74 -11.30 -44.71
N PRO A 580 -14.14 -12.43 -45.33
CA PRO A 580 -13.19 -13.43 -45.85
C PRO A 580 -12.14 -12.87 -46.81
N GLY A 581 -10.89 -12.81 -46.34
CA GLY A 581 -9.77 -12.17 -47.05
C GLY A 581 -9.35 -10.79 -46.49
N GLY A 582 -9.94 -10.34 -45.39
CA GLY A 582 -9.35 -9.35 -44.51
C GLY A 582 -8.06 -9.87 -43.89
N VAL A 583 -7.12 -8.96 -43.65
CA VAL A 583 -5.94 -9.20 -42.82
C VAL A 583 -6.37 -8.92 -41.38
N PHE A 584 -6.09 -9.82 -40.45
CA PHE A 584 -6.20 -9.54 -39.02
C PHE A 584 -5.25 -8.36 -38.71
N PRO A 585 -5.73 -7.22 -38.19
CA PRO A 585 -4.86 -6.08 -37.83
C PRO A 585 -4.00 -6.37 -36.60
N GLY A 586 -4.42 -7.36 -35.82
CA GLY A 586 -3.74 -7.87 -34.65
C GLY A 586 -2.47 -8.64 -34.92
N GLY A 587 -1.91 -9.12 -33.83
CA GLY A 587 -0.65 -9.86 -33.79
C GLY A 587 -0.59 -10.64 -32.50
N ASP A 588 -1.73 -11.19 -32.08
CA ASP A 588 -2.06 -11.42 -30.69
C ASP A 588 -1.16 -12.50 -30.10
N ILE A 589 -0.74 -12.31 -28.85
CA ILE A 589 0.30 -13.12 -28.22
C ILE A 589 -0.28 -13.82 -27.00
N ALA A 590 -0.61 -15.10 -27.16
CA ALA A 590 -0.94 -15.97 -26.06
C ALA A 590 0.34 -16.62 -25.49
N PHE A 591 0.70 -16.24 -24.27
CA PHE A 591 1.69 -16.94 -23.45
C PHE A 591 1.00 -18.09 -22.73
N VAL A 592 1.35 -19.32 -23.12
CA VAL A 592 0.61 -20.53 -22.75
C VAL A 592 1.48 -21.54 -22.04
N ASP A 593 0.87 -22.56 -21.48
CA ASP A 593 1.55 -23.48 -20.61
C ASP A 593 2.55 -24.39 -21.34
N LYS A 594 3.57 -24.84 -20.60
CA LYS A 594 4.60 -25.72 -21.16
C LYS A 594 4.03 -27.14 -21.33
N PRO A 595 4.18 -27.80 -22.49
CA PRO A 595 3.65 -29.15 -22.70
C PRO A 595 4.06 -30.16 -21.62
N GLY A 596 3.11 -30.53 -20.75
CA GLY A 596 3.31 -31.43 -19.61
C GLY A 596 3.10 -30.80 -18.23
N TYR A 597 2.78 -29.51 -18.16
CA TYR A 597 2.24 -28.83 -16.97
C TYR A 597 0.72 -28.75 -17.16
N GLY A 598 0.24 -27.77 -17.92
CA GLY A 598 -1.14 -27.69 -18.41
C GLY A 598 -1.40 -28.23 -19.82
N ALA A 599 -2.60 -27.92 -20.36
CA ALA A 599 -3.08 -28.39 -21.68
C ALA A 599 -4.10 -27.46 -22.37
N ASP A 600 -3.73 -26.19 -22.57
CA ASP A 600 -4.61 -25.10 -23.00
C ASP A 600 -5.23 -25.26 -24.40
N SER A 601 -6.40 -24.65 -24.57
CA SER A 601 -7.22 -24.66 -25.77
C SER A 601 -7.23 -23.28 -26.43
N VAL A 602 -6.24 -23.01 -27.27
CA VAL A 602 -6.08 -21.73 -27.99
C VAL A 602 -6.79 -21.71 -29.35
N SER A 603 -7.54 -20.65 -29.64
CA SER A 603 -8.04 -20.29 -30.97
C SER A 603 -7.85 -18.81 -31.31
N GLY A 604 -7.90 -18.47 -32.60
CA GLY A 604 -7.72 -17.11 -33.10
C GLY A 604 -6.26 -16.68 -33.27
N CYS A 605 -5.54 -16.60 -32.16
CA CYS A 605 -4.31 -15.82 -31.97
C CYS A 605 -3.19 -16.07 -33.00
N GLU A 606 -2.54 -15.00 -33.51
CA GLU A 606 -1.43 -15.11 -34.46
C GLU A 606 -0.18 -15.78 -33.86
N ASN A 607 0.14 -15.48 -32.60
CA ASN A 607 1.33 -15.94 -31.91
C ASN A 607 0.94 -16.72 -30.65
N VAL A 608 1.59 -17.87 -30.44
CA VAL A 608 1.38 -18.73 -29.27
C VAL A 608 2.75 -19.17 -28.75
N THR A 609 3.07 -18.77 -27.52
CA THR A 609 4.41 -18.88 -26.92
C THR A 609 4.35 -19.78 -25.67
N PRO A 610 4.85 -21.03 -25.73
CA PRO A 610 4.90 -21.89 -24.55
C PRO A 610 5.94 -21.42 -23.53
N ALA A 611 5.47 -20.88 -22.42
CA ALA A 611 6.27 -20.35 -21.33
C ALA A 611 6.86 -21.46 -20.42
N LEU A 612 7.43 -21.10 -19.28
CA LEU A 612 7.42 -21.95 -18.08
C LEU A 612 6.19 -21.55 -17.24
N PRO A 613 5.73 -22.39 -16.30
CA PRO A 613 4.77 -21.95 -15.31
C PRO A 613 5.33 -20.74 -14.56
N ILE A 614 4.53 -19.68 -14.48
CA ILE A 614 4.82 -18.44 -13.73
C ILE A 614 4.15 -18.59 -12.35
N PHE A 615 2.82 -18.71 -12.33
CA PHE A 615 2.00 -18.72 -11.11
C PHE A 615 1.81 -20.10 -10.46
N ALA A 616 2.90 -20.87 -10.33
CA ALA A 616 2.85 -22.25 -9.83
C ALA A 616 3.03 -22.36 -8.29
N ASP A 617 2.00 -21.96 -7.54
CA ASP A 617 1.89 -22.05 -6.07
C ASP A 617 2.45 -23.38 -5.50
N SER A 618 3.29 -23.33 -4.44
CA SER A 618 4.04 -24.49 -3.91
C SER A 618 4.06 -24.66 -2.39
#